data_AF-A0A6J0RN16-F1
#
_entry.id   AF-A0A6J0RN16-F1
#
_cell.length_a   1.000
_cell.length_b   1.000
_cell.length_c   1.000
_cell.angle_alpha   90.00
_cell.angle_beta   90.00
_cell.angle_gamma   90.00
#
_symmetry.space_group_name_H-M   'P 1'
#
loop_
_entity.id
_entity.type
_entity.pdbx_description
1 polymer ?
#
loop_
_entity_poly.entity_id
_entity_poly.type
_entity_poly.pdbx_seq_one_letter_code
_entity_poly.pdbx_strand_id
1 'polypeptide(L)'
;MWRAFFVTLILALTPHAILGAKILKVEVLYEWKQVVYGFATKEDRQDAIDNDNLAPENATPIDVAVDYHSKKGKRVFMTTPRFTTGIPYTLALVTCSKVQVYVADVLYHGLVVYDSELDAAWRIENRFMYPDPDYGLFSIADEKFFLMDGIFGLASDGEQLYFHPLSTIYEYAVPLSIINNRTIFEEDVEAVPLAFRRVGERSSPCAAQAMDSQNNLYFVTFNPIKLTRWSPNKPYTPENELDIPADPQLIEFVSGMKVHKNEAGIEELWMTSNRFQQIARGTLDFSEVNFRLLRRPLDDIQNQSTSDESQSVSVSSSDESQSDSVSSSDESQSESGSSSDESQSD
;
A
#
# COMPACT_ATOMS: atom_id res chain seq x y z
N MET A 1 58.58 -29.94 72.90
CA MET A 1 59.43 -29.56 71.76
C MET A 1 58.61 -29.73 70.48
N TRP A 2 58.55 -28.68 69.68
CA TRP A 2 57.71 -28.47 68.48
C TRP A 2 57.43 -29.72 67.64
N ARG A 3 56.16 -29.96 67.31
CA ARG A 3 55.76 -30.66 66.07
C ARG A 3 55.20 -29.60 65.13
N ALA A 4 55.97 -29.28 64.09
CA ALA A 4 55.58 -28.36 63.04
C ALA A 4 54.40 -28.95 62.26
N PHE A 5 53.29 -28.21 62.19
CA PHE A 5 52.22 -28.46 61.22
C PHE A 5 52.67 -27.91 59.88
N PHE A 6 53.01 -28.80 58.93
CA PHE A 6 53.10 -28.45 57.52
C PHE A 6 51.68 -28.49 56.94
N VAL A 7 51.08 -27.31 56.74
CA VAL A 7 49.88 -27.18 55.92
C VAL A 7 50.33 -27.21 54.46
N THR A 8 50.22 -28.36 53.83
CA THR A 8 50.42 -28.50 52.39
C THR A 8 49.21 -27.89 51.69
N LEU A 9 49.37 -26.67 51.18
CA LEU A 9 48.40 -26.03 50.28
C LEU A 9 48.38 -26.84 48.98
N ILE A 10 47.45 -27.78 48.85
CA ILE A 10 47.13 -28.40 47.56
C ILE A 10 46.46 -27.30 46.73
N LEU A 11 47.25 -26.62 45.91
CA LEU A 11 46.76 -25.90 44.74
C LEU A 11 46.02 -26.92 43.88
N ALA A 12 44.71 -27.04 44.09
CA ALA A 12 43.82 -27.59 43.10
C ALA A 12 43.94 -26.68 41.88
N LEU A 13 44.83 -27.06 40.96
CA LEU A 13 44.79 -26.63 39.57
C LEU A 13 43.43 -27.09 39.07
N THR A 14 42.42 -26.23 39.22
CA THR A 14 41.23 -26.32 38.40
C THR A 14 41.76 -26.35 36.98
N PRO A 15 41.51 -27.42 36.20
CA PRO A 15 41.75 -27.33 34.78
C PRO A 15 40.96 -26.11 34.36
N HIS A 16 41.68 -25.10 33.85
CA HIS A 16 41.06 -23.92 33.30
C HIS A 16 39.97 -24.47 32.41
N ALA A 17 38.72 -24.15 32.76
CA ALA A 17 37.60 -24.47 31.92
C ALA A 17 37.98 -23.85 30.58
N ILE A 18 38.40 -24.70 29.64
CA ILE A 18 38.38 -24.36 28.24
C ILE A 18 36.88 -24.19 28.03
N LEU A 19 36.40 -22.95 28.19
CA LEU A 19 35.20 -22.51 27.54
C LEU A 19 35.49 -22.76 26.07
N GLY A 20 35.16 -23.97 25.59
CA GLY A 20 35.06 -24.22 24.17
C GLY A 20 34.10 -23.17 23.68
N ALA A 21 34.60 -22.22 22.90
CA ALA A 21 33.75 -21.26 22.22
C ALA A 21 32.69 -22.11 21.52
N LYS A 22 31.43 -21.96 21.94
CA LYS A 22 30.31 -22.66 21.33
C LYS A 22 30.32 -22.21 19.88
N ILE A 23 30.78 -23.07 18.98
CA ILE A 23 30.75 -22.78 17.55
C ILE A 23 29.27 -22.61 17.22
N LEU A 24 28.85 -21.36 17.05
CA LEU A 24 27.54 -21.04 16.52
C LEU A 24 27.53 -21.63 15.11
N LYS A 25 26.66 -22.62 14.87
CA LYS A 25 26.50 -23.17 13.53
C LYS A 25 26.02 -22.05 12.62
N VAL A 26 26.76 -21.81 11.53
CA VAL A 26 26.25 -21.03 10.41
C VAL A 26 25.14 -21.84 9.76
N GLU A 27 23.99 -21.21 9.57
CA GLU A 27 22.82 -21.80 8.92
C GLU A 27 22.70 -21.25 7.50
N VAL A 28 22.44 -22.14 6.54
CA VAL A 28 22.10 -21.74 5.18
C VAL A 28 20.61 -21.37 5.17
N LEU A 29 20.31 -20.10 4.95
CA LEU A 29 18.92 -19.61 4.88
C LEU A 29 18.33 -19.70 3.47
N TYR A 30 19.16 -19.41 2.46
CA TYR A 30 18.83 -19.52 1.05
C TYR A 30 20.09 -19.94 0.31
N GLU A 31 19.96 -20.82 -0.68
CA GLU A 31 21.03 -21.18 -1.58
C GLU A 31 20.48 -21.39 -2.99
N TRP A 32 21.26 -21.00 -3.98
CA TRP A 32 20.95 -21.17 -5.39
C TRP A 32 22.24 -21.42 -6.15
N LYS A 33 22.13 -22.15 -7.26
CA LYS A 33 23.29 -22.41 -8.15
C LYS A 33 23.62 -21.19 -9.03
N GLN A 34 22.62 -20.37 -9.34
CA GLN A 34 22.70 -19.17 -10.15
C GLN A 34 21.62 -18.20 -9.69
N VAL A 35 21.89 -16.89 -9.74
CA VAL A 35 20.88 -15.88 -9.41
C VAL A 35 19.80 -15.88 -10.48
N VAL A 36 18.54 -15.98 -10.06
CA VAL A 36 17.39 -15.88 -10.96
C VAL A 36 16.64 -14.60 -10.62
N TYR A 37 16.36 -13.80 -11.64
CA TYR A 37 15.59 -12.58 -11.53
C TYR A 37 14.16 -12.83 -12.01
N GLY A 38 13.18 -12.33 -11.26
CA GLY A 38 11.79 -12.29 -11.72
C GLY A 38 11.57 -11.14 -12.70
N PHE A 39 10.81 -11.39 -13.77
CA PHE A 39 10.41 -10.41 -14.79
C PHE A 39 8.89 -10.36 -14.91
N ALA A 40 8.38 -9.21 -15.38
CA ALA A 40 6.95 -8.94 -15.53
C ALA A 40 6.27 -9.75 -16.64
N THR A 41 6.96 -10.07 -17.73
CA THR A 41 6.46 -10.94 -18.80
C THR A 41 7.60 -11.81 -19.35
N LYS A 42 7.26 -12.82 -20.17
CA LYS A 42 8.29 -13.58 -20.89
C LYS A 42 8.96 -12.71 -21.94
N GLU A 43 8.20 -11.78 -22.50
CA GLU A 43 8.63 -10.75 -23.44
C GLU A 43 9.62 -9.80 -22.76
N ASP A 44 9.33 -9.25 -21.58
CA ASP A 44 10.29 -8.40 -20.83
C ASP A 44 11.58 -9.15 -20.50
N ARG A 45 11.45 -10.43 -20.16
CA ARG A 45 12.61 -11.30 -19.94
C ARG A 45 13.39 -11.50 -21.23
N GLN A 46 12.69 -11.72 -22.35
CA GLN A 46 13.30 -11.90 -23.65
C GLN A 46 13.94 -10.61 -24.15
N ASP A 47 13.29 -9.46 -23.99
CA ASP A 47 13.83 -8.14 -24.28
C ASP A 47 15.06 -7.86 -23.43
N ALA A 48 15.05 -8.23 -22.15
CA ALA A 48 16.23 -8.11 -21.30
C ALA A 48 17.38 -9.01 -21.79
N ILE A 49 17.09 -10.20 -22.33
CA ILE A 49 18.09 -11.07 -22.95
C ILE A 49 18.59 -10.46 -24.27
N ASP A 50 17.68 -10.04 -25.14
CA ASP A 50 17.94 -9.53 -26.48
C ASP A 50 18.73 -8.21 -26.44
N ASN A 51 18.58 -7.43 -25.37
CA ASN A 51 19.30 -6.18 -25.13
C ASN A 51 20.51 -6.35 -24.18
N ASP A 52 20.99 -7.57 -23.92
CA ASP A 52 22.13 -7.86 -23.03
C ASP A 52 21.98 -7.29 -21.59
N ASN A 53 20.75 -7.08 -21.15
CA ASN A 53 20.37 -6.61 -19.81
C ASN A 53 20.07 -7.75 -18.83
N LEU A 54 20.03 -9.01 -19.31
CA LEU A 54 19.95 -10.22 -18.50
C LEU A 54 20.97 -11.27 -18.96
N ALA A 55 22.02 -11.45 -18.17
CA ALA A 55 23.00 -12.54 -18.28
C ALA A 55 23.21 -13.10 -16.86
N PRO A 56 22.42 -14.09 -16.43
CA PRO A 56 22.42 -14.57 -15.04
C PRO A 56 23.80 -15.07 -14.55
N GLU A 57 24.67 -15.49 -15.44
CA GLU A 57 26.08 -15.85 -15.19
C GLU A 57 26.95 -14.67 -14.72
N ASN A 58 26.56 -13.45 -15.05
CA ASN A 58 27.28 -12.23 -14.64
C ASN A 58 26.89 -11.78 -13.23
N ALA A 59 25.79 -12.30 -12.69
CA ALA A 59 25.27 -11.90 -11.40
C ALA A 59 26.19 -12.38 -10.27
N THR A 60 26.87 -11.41 -9.65
CA THR A 60 27.67 -11.64 -8.45
C THR A 60 27.05 -10.87 -7.28
N PRO A 61 26.20 -11.51 -6.45
CA PRO A 61 25.70 -10.90 -5.24
C PRO A 61 26.84 -10.56 -4.29
N ILE A 62 26.87 -9.34 -3.77
CA ILE A 62 27.98 -8.86 -2.91
C ILE A 62 27.52 -8.58 -1.49
N ASP A 63 26.41 -7.86 -1.34
CA ASP A 63 25.94 -7.45 -0.03
C ASP A 63 24.54 -8.00 0.26
N VAL A 64 24.29 -8.22 1.54
CA VAL A 64 23.00 -8.65 2.07
C VAL A 64 22.61 -7.76 3.23
N ALA A 65 21.44 -7.14 3.12
CA ALA A 65 20.84 -6.40 4.22
C ALA A 65 19.57 -7.12 4.65
N VAL A 66 19.36 -7.21 5.96
CA VAL A 66 18.14 -7.81 6.50
C VAL A 66 17.34 -6.70 7.15
N ASP A 67 16.07 -6.62 6.78
CA ASP A 67 15.09 -5.76 7.42
C ASP A 67 14.07 -6.64 8.15
N TYR A 68 13.90 -6.38 9.44
CA TYR A 68 13.00 -7.15 10.29
C TYR A 68 11.74 -6.32 10.53
N HIS A 69 10.60 -6.82 10.04
CA HIS A 69 9.32 -6.17 10.23
C HIS A 69 8.45 -6.98 11.18
N SER A 70 8.01 -6.33 12.26
CA SER A 70 7.16 -6.91 13.33
C SER A 70 5.92 -7.69 12.85
N LYS A 71 5.32 -7.29 11.71
CA LYS A 71 4.14 -7.95 11.11
C LYS A 71 4.47 -8.76 9.85
N LYS A 72 5.34 -8.25 8.98
CA LYS A 72 5.59 -8.83 7.64
C LYS A 72 6.74 -9.84 7.61
N GLY A 73 7.31 -10.13 8.78
CA GLY A 73 8.45 -11.03 8.91
C GLY A 73 9.75 -10.39 8.41
N LYS A 74 10.67 -11.25 8.02
CA LYS A 74 12.02 -10.87 7.59
C LYS A 74 12.06 -10.60 6.09
N ARG A 75 12.58 -9.44 5.70
CA ARG A 75 12.95 -9.12 4.32
C ARG A 75 14.45 -9.23 4.18
N VAL A 76 14.92 -9.95 3.17
CA VAL A 76 16.35 -10.05 2.86
C VAL A 76 16.58 -9.31 1.56
N PHE A 77 17.28 -8.20 1.62
CA PHE A 77 17.74 -7.49 0.45
C PHE A 77 19.11 -8.02 0.05
N MET A 78 19.30 -8.18 -1.25
CA MET A 78 20.58 -8.57 -1.82
C MET A 78 20.94 -7.57 -2.90
N THR A 79 22.18 -7.10 -2.87
CA THR A 79 22.69 -6.23 -3.93
C THR A 79 23.53 -7.02 -4.90
N THR A 80 23.26 -6.80 -6.19
CA THR A 80 24.09 -7.28 -7.29
C THR A 80 24.58 -6.06 -8.05
N PRO A 81 25.77 -5.52 -7.73
CA PRO A 81 26.33 -4.39 -8.45
C PRO A 81 26.44 -4.70 -9.95
N ARG A 82 26.13 -3.71 -10.79
CA ARG A 82 26.34 -3.81 -12.24
C ARG A 82 27.82 -3.64 -12.60
N PHE A 83 28.67 -4.61 -12.25
CA PHE A 83 30.08 -4.62 -12.65
C PHE A 83 30.27 -4.85 -14.16
N THR A 84 29.28 -5.50 -14.77
CA THR A 84 29.16 -5.75 -16.20
C THR A 84 27.69 -5.63 -16.60
N THR A 85 27.40 -5.66 -17.90
CA THR A 85 26.03 -5.76 -18.44
C THR A 85 25.38 -7.09 -18.06
N GLY A 86 24.07 -7.21 -18.24
CA GLY A 86 23.33 -8.43 -17.89
C GLY A 86 22.77 -8.48 -16.48
N ILE A 87 22.82 -7.38 -15.72
CA ILE A 87 22.25 -7.27 -14.38
C ILE A 87 20.99 -6.40 -14.41
N PRO A 88 19.78 -7.00 -14.40
CA PRO A 88 18.54 -6.24 -14.56
C PRO A 88 18.27 -5.34 -13.35
N TYR A 89 18.56 -5.82 -12.13
CA TYR A 89 18.28 -5.09 -10.88
C TYR A 89 19.49 -5.09 -9.95
N THR A 90 19.91 -3.90 -9.51
CA THR A 90 21.03 -3.75 -8.56
C THR A 90 20.64 -4.10 -7.13
N LEU A 91 19.38 -3.85 -6.76
CA LEU A 91 18.82 -4.15 -5.45
C LEU A 91 17.60 -5.06 -5.66
N ALA A 92 17.63 -6.23 -5.05
CA ALA A 92 16.54 -7.20 -5.12
C ALA A 92 16.15 -7.69 -3.74
N LEU A 93 14.90 -8.12 -3.60
CA LEU A 93 14.43 -8.84 -2.42
C LEU A 93 14.62 -10.35 -2.65
N VAL A 94 15.32 -11.01 -1.74
CA VAL A 94 15.35 -12.47 -1.62
C VAL A 94 14.14 -12.89 -0.80
N THR A 95 13.25 -13.67 -1.41
CA THR A 95 12.03 -14.16 -0.76
C THR A 95 11.86 -15.66 -0.98
N CYS A 96 11.38 -16.36 0.05
CA CYS A 96 10.78 -17.71 -0.04
C CYS A 96 9.28 -17.67 0.28
N SER A 97 8.72 -16.48 0.52
CA SER A 97 7.32 -16.30 0.83
C SER A 97 6.52 -16.18 -0.46
N LYS A 98 5.27 -16.67 -0.42
CA LYS A 98 4.26 -16.38 -1.44
C LYS A 98 4.07 -14.87 -1.49
N VAL A 99 4.40 -14.25 -2.62
CA VAL A 99 4.22 -12.82 -2.85
C VAL A 99 3.39 -12.66 -4.12
N GLN A 100 2.33 -11.87 -3.98
CA GLN A 100 1.63 -11.29 -5.12
C GLN A 100 2.04 -9.83 -5.25
N VAL A 101 2.48 -9.45 -6.45
CA VAL A 101 2.91 -8.09 -6.76
C VAL A 101 2.01 -7.52 -7.84
N TYR A 102 1.55 -6.30 -7.62
CA TYR A 102 0.76 -5.53 -8.58
C TYR A 102 1.61 -4.34 -9.01
N VAL A 103 1.86 -4.22 -10.31
CA VAL A 103 2.69 -3.16 -10.88
C VAL A 103 1.86 -2.39 -11.89
N ALA A 104 1.71 -1.10 -11.65
CA ALA A 104 1.09 -0.18 -12.59
C ALA A 104 2.09 0.15 -13.71
N ASP A 105 1.73 -0.18 -14.94
CA ASP A 105 2.41 0.29 -16.14
C ASP A 105 1.77 1.62 -16.56
N VAL A 106 2.37 2.70 -16.07
CA VAL A 106 1.85 4.06 -16.24
C VAL A 106 1.76 4.46 -17.71
N LEU A 107 2.78 4.11 -18.50
CA LEU A 107 2.92 4.55 -19.89
C LEU A 107 2.06 3.76 -20.85
N TYR A 108 1.90 2.46 -20.64
CA TYR A 108 1.05 1.60 -21.48
C TYR A 108 -0.27 1.19 -20.81
N HIS A 109 -0.62 1.84 -19.71
CA HIS A 109 -1.97 1.82 -19.10
C HIS A 109 -2.44 0.40 -18.73
N GLY A 110 -1.53 -0.41 -18.19
CA GLY A 110 -1.80 -1.80 -17.84
C GLY A 110 -1.45 -2.12 -16.40
N LEU A 111 -1.98 -3.22 -15.91
CA LEU A 111 -1.62 -3.80 -14.63
C LEU A 111 -0.86 -5.10 -14.88
N VAL A 112 0.35 -5.20 -14.35
CA VAL A 112 1.07 -6.47 -14.30
C VAL A 112 0.86 -7.10 -12.93
N VAL A 113 0.41 -8.35 -12.92
CA VAL A 113 0.31 -9.18 -11.72
C VAL A 113 1.42 -10.23 -11.79
N TYR A 114 2.23 -10.32 -10.74
CA TYR A 114 3.21 -11.40 -10.56
C TYR A 114 2.83 -12.23 -9.35
N ASP A 115 2.81 -13.55 -9.53
CA ASP A 115 2.61 -14.53 -8.47
C ASP A 115 3.86 -15.38 -8.31
N SER A 116 4.50 -15.29 -7.14
CA SER A 116 5.75 -16.00 -6.89
C SER A 116 5.58 -17.51 -6.72
N GLU A 117 4.37 -18.02 -6.45
CA GLU A 117 4.14 -19.46 -6.35
C GLU A 117 4.06 -20.11 -7.72
N LEU A 118 3.43 -19.40 -8.65
CA LEU A 118 3.31 -19.84 -10.03
C LEU A 118 4.59 -19.55 -10.83
N ASP A 119 5.49 -18.72 -10.27
CA ASP A 119 6.64 -18.13 -10.96
C ASP A 119 6.22 -17.57 -12.33
N ALA A 120 5.11 -16.83 -12.30
CA ALA A 120 4.45 -16.34 -13.50
C ALA A 120 3.91 -14.95 -13.27
N ALA A 121 3.97 -14.15 -14.32
CA ALA A 121 3.30 -12.88 -14.39
C ALA A 121 2.42 -12.81 -15.63
N TRP A 122 1.38 -12.00 -15.55
CA TRP A 122 0.44 -11.74 -16.62
C TRP A 122 0.01 -10.28 -16.58
N ARG A 123 -0.41 -9.81 -17.74
CA ARG A 123 -0.86 -8.44 -17.96
C ARG A 123 -2.38 -8.41 -18.01
N ILE A 124 -2.93 -7.34 -17.44
CA ILE A 124 -4.35 -7.05 -17.43
C ILE A 124 -4.54 -5.62 -17.91
N GLU A 125 -5.47 -5.42 -18.85
CA GLU A 125 -5.82 -4.11 -19.38
C GLU A 125 -7.30 -3.83 -19.15
N ASN A 126 -7.62 -2.57 -18.91
CA ASN A 126 -8.99 -2.12 -18.80
C ASN A 126 -9.09 -0.64 -19.14
N ARG A 127 -10.20 -0.21 -19.75
CA ARG A 127 -10.46 1.20 -20.06
C ARG A 127 -10.30 2.16 -18.87
N PHE A 128 -10.48 1.69 -17.63
CA PHE A 128 -10.29 2.52 -16.43
C PHE A 128 -8.83 2.77 -16.05
N MET A 129 -7.87 2.17 -16.76
CA MET A 129 -6.43 2.39 -16.57
C MET A 129 -5.89 3.51 -17.45
N TYR A 130 -6.68 4.01 -18.41
CA TYR A 130 -6.31 5.08 -19.32
C TYR A 130 -6.41 6.45 -18.65
N PRO A 131 -5.54 7.41 -19.01
CA PRO A 131 -5.65 8.79 -18.55
C PRO A 131 -6.94 9.43 -19.09
N ASP A 132 -7.58 10.27 -18.27
CA ASP A 132 -8.72 11.07 -18.68
C ASP A 132 -8.23 12.46 -19.14
N PRO A 133 -8.45 12.85 -20.42
CA PRO A 133 -7.95 14.10 -20.97
C PRO A 133 -8.50 15.36 -20.28
N ASP A 134 -9.66 15.26 -19.61
CA ASP A 134 -10.22 16.38 -18.86
C ASP A 134 -9.40 16.68 -17.58
N TYR A 135 -8.57 15.74 -17.13
CA TYR A 135 -7.74 15.85 -15.91
C TYR A 135 -6.23 15.80 -16.17
N GLY A 136 -5.79 15.99 -17.42
CA GLY A 136 -4.36 16.01 -17.79
C GLY A 136 -3.62 17.29 -17.41
N LEU A 137 -4.31 18.35 -16.99
CA LEU A 137 -3.71 19.59 -16.51
C LEU A 137 -3.66 19.61 -14.98
N PHE A 138 -2.45 19.47 -14.44
CA PHE A 138 -2.23 19.50 -13.00
C PHE A 138 -1.89 20.91 -12.51
N SER A 139 -2.30 21.20 -11.27
CA SER A 139 -1.96 22.44 -10.56
C SER A 139 -1.51 22.08 -9.15
N ILE A 140 -0.24 22.35 -8.82
CA ILE A 140 0.37 22.04 -7.52
C ILE A 140 1.22 23.23 -7.11
N ALA A 141 1.01 23.75 -5.89
CA ALA A 141 1.77 24.90 -5.36
C ALA A 141 1.87 26.07 -6.38
N ASP A 142 0.72 26.44 -6.96
CA ASP A 142 0.54 27.48 -7.99
C ASP A 142 1.27 27.25 -9.33
N GLU A 143 1.95 26.12 -9.51
CA GLU A 143 2.55 25.71 -10.78
C GLU A 143 1.63 24.79 -11.58
N LYS A 144 1.63 24.97 -12.90
CA LYS A 144 0.82 24.16 -13.83
C LYS A 144 1.69 23.41 -14.83
N PHE A 145 1.32 22.16 -15.09
CA PHE A 145 1.98 21.31 -16.08
C PHE A 145 0.98 20.28 -16.64
N PHE A 146 1.23 19.82 -17.86
CA PHE A 146 0.47 18.74 -18.49
C PHE A 146 1.17 17.41 -18.28
N LEU A 147 0.40 16.39 -17.96
CA LEU A 147 0.85 15.01 -17.93
C LEU A 147 -0.37 14.12 -18.20
N MET A 148 -0.20 13.08 -19.02
CA MET A 148 -1.28 12.19 -19.46
C MET A 148 -0.97 10.75 -19.05
N ASP A 149 -0.56 10.60 -17.79
CA ASP A 149 -0.16 9.31 -17.23
C ASP A 149 -1.39 8.48 -16.87
N GLY A 150 -1.36 7.19 -17.25
CA GLY A 150 -2.37 6.19 -16.97
C GLY A 150 -2.31 5.68 -15.53
N ILE A 151 -2.75 4.43 -15.31
CA ILE A 151 -2.78 3.76 -13.99
C ILE A 151 -1.51 4.05 -13.17
N PHE A 152 -1.69 4.52 -11.93
CA PHE A 152 -0.58 5.02 -11.10
C PHE A 152 -0.73 4.59 -9.64
N GLY A 153 -1.78 5.05 -8.96
CA GLY A 153 -2.00 4.76 -7.55
C GLY A 153 -2.60 3.37 -7.38
N LEU A 154 -2.02 2.56 -6.48
CA LEU A 154 -2.52 1.22 -6.14
C LEU A 154 -2.60 1.07 -4.61
N ALA A 155 -3.72 0.54 -4.12
CA ALA A 155 -3.92 0.15 -2.72
C ALA A 155 -4.86 -1.06 -2.62
N SER A 156 -4.83 -1.79 -1.51
CA SER A 156 -5.70 -2.96 -1.32
C SER A 156 -6.14 -3.11 0.12
N ASP A 157 -7.39 -3.55 0.30
CA ASP A 157 -7.98 -3.99 1.57
C ASP A 157 -7.79 -5.50 1.82
N GLY A 158 -7.13 -6.22 0.88
CA GLY A 158 -6.97 -7.67 0.90
C GLY A 158 -8.04 -8.46 0.15
N GLU A 159 -9.12 -7.81 -0.29
CA GLU A 159 -10.18 -8.41 -1.12
C GLU A 159 -10.28 -7.75 -2.50
N GLN A 160 -10.05 -6.44 -2.55
CA GLN A 160 -10.10 -5.58 -3.72
C GLN A 160 -8.76 -4.87 -3.92
N LEU A 161 -8.41 -4.65 -5.19
CA LEU A 161 -7.39 -3.67 -5.57
C LEU A 161 -8.10 -2.37 -5.94
N TYR A 162 -7.81 -1.32 -5.20
CA TYR A 162 -8.17 0.07 -5.51
C TYR A 162 -7.08 0.68 -6.37
N PHE A 163 -7.48 1.37 -7.43
CA PHE A 163 -6.54 2.00 -8.35
C PHE A 163 -7.10 3.22 -9.06
N HIS A 164 -6.20 4.06 -9.54
CA HIS A 164 -6.53 5.19 -10.40
C HIS A 164 -5.39 5.54 -11.37
N PRO A 165 -5.72 6.02 -12.58
CA PRO A 165 -4.79 6.78 -13.41
C PRO A 165 -4.29 8.05 -12.72
N LEU A 166 -3.07 8.50 -13.01
CA LEU A 166 -2.59 9.79 -12.48
C LEU A 166 -3.50 10.94 -12.95
N SER A 167 -3.90 10.89 -14.22
CA SER A 167 -4.74 11.89 -14.88
C SER A 167 -6.23 11.57 -14.70
N THR A 168 -6.72 11.54 -13.46
CA THR A 168 -8.15 11.45 -13.16
C THR A 168 -8.48 11.89 -11.73
N ILE A 169 -9.76 12.12 -11.46
CA ILE A 169 -10.32 12.20 -10.09
C ILE A 169 -11.16 10.97 -9.72
N TYR A 170 -11.22 9.96 -10.57
CA TYR A 170 -11.97 8.75 -10.26
C TYR A 170 -11.11 7.72 -9.54
N GLU A 171 -11.72 7.01 -8.60
CA GLU A 171 -11.17 5.80 -7.99
C GLU A 171 -11.90 4.59 -8.58
N TYR A 172 -11.14 3.55 -8.89
CA TYR A 172 -11.67 2.30 -9.42
C TYR A 172 -11.30 1.13 -8.49
N ALA A 173 -12.06 0.04 -8.60
CA ALA A 173 -11.77 -1.17 -7.86
C ALA A 173 -12.00 -2.41 -8.72
N VAL A 174 -11.24 -3.46 -8.42
CA VAL A 174 -11.41 -4.80 -8.97
C VAL A 174 -11.14 -5.85 -7.89
N PRO A 175 -11.93 -6.95 -7.81
CA PRO A 175 -11.66 -8.01 -6.85
C PRO A 175 -10.32 -8.71 -7.11
N LEU A 176 -9.53 -8.92 -6.06
CA LEU A 176 -8.29 -9.70 -6.12
C LEU A 176 -8.54 -11.14 -6.56
N SER A 177 -9.68 -11.72 -6.19
CA SER A 177 -10.09 -13.07 -6.62
C SER A 177 -10.21 -13.22 -8.14
N ILE A 178 -10.43 -12.11 -8.86
CA ILE A 178 -10.47 -12.08 -10.33
C ILE A 178 -9.05 -11.88 -10.87
N ILE A 179 -8.37 -10.79 -10.49
CA ILE A 179 -7.09 -10.43 -11.10
C ILE A 179 -5.94 -11.39 -10.72
N ASN A 180 -6.07 -12.14 -9.64
CA ASN A 180 -5.11 -13.18 -9.25
C ASN A 180 -5.31 -14.50 -9.98
N ASN A 181 -6.43 -14.70 -10.67
CA ASN A 181 -6.66 -15.89 -11.47
C ASN A 181 -6.09 -15.70 -12.89
N ARG A 182 -4.81 -16.05 -13.06
CA ARG A 182 -4.10 -15.95 -14.33
C ARG A 182 -4.87 -16.51 -15.52
N THR A 183 -5.57 -17.64 -15.36
CA THR A 183 -6.24 -18.33 -16.48
C THR A 183 -7.33 -17.49 -17.16
N ILE A 184 -7.87 -16.47 -16.47
CA ILE A 184 -8.82 -15.51 -17.06
C ILE A 184 -8.16 -14.67 -18.16
N PHE A 185 -6.87 -14.36 -18.03
CA PHE A 185 -6.15 -13.37 -18.85
C PHE A 185 -5.10 -13.99 -19.78
N GLU A 186 -5.03 -15.32 -19.89
CA GLU A 186 -4.01 -15.99 -20.71
C GLU A 186 -4.18 -15.76 -22.20
N GLU A 187 -5.43 -15.67 -22.68
CA GLU A 187 -5.75 -15.47 -24.10
C GLU A 187 -6.16 -14.03 -24.42
N ASP A 188 -6.66 -13.29 -23.43
CA ASP A 188 -7.19 -11.93 -23.58
C ASP A 188 -6.85 -11.08 -22.34
N VAL A 189 -6.00 -10.08 -22.52
CA VAL A 189 -5.59 -9.16 -21.43
C VAL A 189 -6.73 -8.25 -20.98
N GLU A 190 -7.76 -8.05 -21.81
CA GLU A 190 -8.95 -7.24 -21.49
C GLU A 190 -10.13 -8.10 -20.99
N ALA A 191 -9.88 -9.38 -20.68
CA ALA A 191 -10.90 -10.30 -20.20
C ALA A 191 -11.68 -9.72 -19.00
N VAL A 192 -12.96 -10.08 -18.91
CA VAL A 192 -13.90 -9.65 -17.84
C VAL A 192 -13.93 -8.14 -17.57
N PRO A 193 -14.15 -7.28 -18.59
CA PRO A 193 -14.07 -5.82 -18.44
C PRO A 193 -15.13 -5.20 -17.51
N LEU A 194 -16.14 -6.00 -17.13
CA LEU A 194 -17.21 -5.64 -16.20
C LEU A 194 -16.91 -6.00 -14.73
N ALA A 195 -15.82 -6.72 -14.46
CA ALA A 195 -15.34 -6.98 -13.09
C ALA A 195 -14.73 -5.72 -12.44
N PHE A 196 -14.33 -4.76 -13.26
CA PHE A 196 -13.82 -3.47 -12.85
C PHE A 196 -14.97 -2.48 -12.69
N ARG A 197 -14.94 -1.67 -11.63
CA ARG A 197 -15.98 -0.68 -11.33
C ARG A 197 -15.38 0.65 -10.89
N ARG A 198 -16.08 1.74 -11.19
CA ARG A 198 -15.85 3.03 -10.54
C ARG A 198 -16.37 2.97 -9.10
N VAL A 199 -15.53 3.35 -8.15
CA VAL A 199 -15.85 3.45 -6.73
C VAL A 199 -16.51 4.81 -6.44
N GLY A 200 -15.97 5.87 -7.03
CA GLY A 200 -16.51 7.22 -6.93
C GLY A 200 -15.51 8.27 -7.41
N GLU A 201 -15.65 9.49 -6.92
CA GLU A 201 -14.82 10.63 -7.33
C GLU A 201 -14.25 11.38 -6.12
N ARG A 202 -13.01 11.83 -6.27
CA ARG A 202 -12.27 12.60 -5.27
C ARG A 202 -12.29 14.08 -5.58
N SER A 203 -12.02 14.92 -4.58
CA SER A 203 -12.05 16.39 -4.71
C SER A 203 -10.97 16.95 -5.65
N SER A 204 -9.84 16.25 -5.79
CA SER A 204 -8.67 16.70 -6.55
C SER A 204 -7.79 15.50 -6.96
N PRO A 205 -7.12 15.52 -8.12
CA PRO A 205 -6.21 14.44 -8.49
C PRO A 205 -5.11 14.21 -7.45
N CYS A 206 -4.57 13.00 -7.41
CA CYS A 206 -3.51 12.60 -6.50
C CYS A 206 -2.56 11.60 -7.16
N ALA A 207 -1.32 11.53 -6.68
CA ALA A 207 -0.33 10.55 -7.13
C ALA A 207 -0.47 9.24 -6.34
N ALA A 208 0.38 9.03 -5.34
CA ALA A 208 0.39 7.78 -4.60
C ALA A 208 -0.75 7.69 -3.58
N GLN A 209 -1.18 6.45 -3.33
CA GLN A 209 -2.13 6.10 -2.27
C GLN A 209 -1.64 4.90 -1.45
N ALA A 210 -2.18 4.75 -0.25
CA ALA A 210 -1.96 3.58 0.59
C ALA A 210 -3.19 3.30 1.45
N MET A 211 -3.34 2.05 1.89
CA MET A 211 -4.42 1.63 2.78
C MET A 211 -3.86 1.05 4.08
N ASP A 212 -4.50 1.34 5.20
CA ASP A 212 -4.16 0.77 6.51
C ASP A 212 -4.93 -0.51 6.82
N SER A 213 -4.69 -1.10 8.01
CA SER A 213 -5.37 -2.33 8.43
C SER A 213 -6.84 -2.18 8.82
N GLN A 214 -7.37 -0.95 8.85
CA GLN A 214 -8.79 -0.64 9.07
C GLN A 214 -9.49 -0.22 7.77
N ASN A 215 -8.84 -0.47 6.62
CA ASN A 215 -9.32 -0.12 5.28
C ASN A 215 -9.46 1.39 5.04
N ASN A 216 -8.80 2.25 5.82
CA ASN A 216 -8.72 3.68 5.46
C ASN A 216 -7.75 3.85 4.29
N LEU A 217 -8.22 4.47 3.20
CA LEU A 217 -7.41 4.87 2.07
C LEU A 217 -6.85 6.28 2.31
N TYR A 218 -5.55 6.45 2.15
CA TYR A 218 -4.83 7.71 2.32
C TYR A 218 -4.23 8.16 0.99
N PHE A 219 -4.29 9.46 0.74
CA PHE A 219 -3.70 10.10 -0.45
C PHE A 219 -3.42 11.58 -0.16
N VAL A 220 -2.71 12.25 -1.07
CA VAL A 220 -2.52 13.70 -1.02
C VAL A 220 -3.13 14.35 -2.24
N THR A 221 -4.10 15.25 -2.05
CA THR A 221 -4.70 16.04 -3.11
C THR A 221 -3.70 17.05 -3.67
N PHE A 222 -3.77 17.36 -4.96
CA PHE A 222 -2.88 18.34 -5.59
C PHE A 222 -3.33 19.79 -5.41
N ASN A 223 -4.64 20.04 -5.39
CA ASN A 223 -5.19 21.38 -5.20
C ASN A 223 -6.55 21.35 -4.49
N PRO A 224 -6.66 21.89 -3.26
CA PRO A 224 -5.54 22.31 -2.40
C PRO A 224 -4.65 21.12 -2.00
N ILE A 225 -3.39 21.39 -1.62
CA ILE A 225 -2.47 20.34 -1.14
C ILE A 225 -2.88 19.91 0.28
N LYS A 226 -3.46 18.72 0.41
CA LYS A 226 -3.94 18.19 1.70
C LYS A 226 -3.67 16.71 1.82
N LEU A 227 -3.26 16.26 3.00
CA LEU A 227 -3.28 14.84 3.33
C LEU A 227 -4.73 14.47 3.66
N THR A 228 -5.28 13.49 2.97
CA THR A 228 -6.69 13.16 3.01
C THR A 228 -6.88 11.67 3.26
N ARG A 229 -7.93 11.30 3.99
CA ARG A 229 -8.42 9.92 4.06
C ARG A 229 -9.83 9.77 3.53
N TRP A 230 -10.13 8.57 3.05
CA TRP A 230 -11.47 8.07 2.78
C TRP A 230 -11.58 6.62 3.28
N SER A 231 -12.79 6.17 3.64
CA SER A 231 -13.05 4.78 4.04
C SER A 231 -14.09 4.16 3.09
N PRO A 232 -13.86 2.93 2.58
CA PRO A 232 -14.80 2.17 1.77
C PRO A 232 -16.19 1.94 2.40
N ASN A 233 -16.32 2.16 3.70
CA ASN A 233 -17.60 2.07 4.41
C ASN A 233 -18.56 3.24 4.09
N LYS A 234 -18.08 4.28 3.40
CA LYS A 234 -18.89 5.41 2.93
C LYS A 234 -18.78 5.55 1.40
N PRO A 235 -19.83 6.03 0.72
CA PRO A 235 -19.74 6.37 -0.70
C PRO A 235 -18.55 7.30 -0.97
N TYR A 236 -17.78 7.05 -2.03
CA TYR A 236 -16.63 7.89 -2.34
C TYR A 236 -17.09 9.15 -3.10
N THR A 237 -17.33 10.20 -2.33
CA THR A 237 -17.61 11.55 -2.80
C THR A 237 -16.74 12.54 -2.03
N PRO A 238 -16.48 13.75 -2.56
CA PRO A 238 -15.68 14.76 -1.87
C PRO A 238 -16.16 15.10 -0.45
N GLU A 239 -17.46 14.95 -0.15
CA GLU A 239 -18.03 15.23 1.18
C GLU A 239 -17.63 14.18 2.24
N ASN A 240 -17.22 12.99 1.81
CA ASN A 240 -16.77 11.91 2.69
C ASN A 240 -15.25 11.86 2.83
N GLU A 241 -14.52 12.79 2.20
CA GLU A 241 -13.10 13.00 2.43
C GLU A 241 -12.86 13.69 3.77
N LEU A 242 -11.91 13.15 4.53
CA LEU A 242 -11.50 13.74 5.80
C LEU A 242 -10.07 14.23 5.70
N ASP A 243 -9.92 15.54 5.88
CA ASP A 243 -8.62 16.20 5.92
C ASP A 243 -7.86 15.82 7.18
N ILE A 244 -6.60 15.46 6.98
CA ILE A 244 -5.66 15.11 8.02
C ILE A 244 -4.66 16.26 8.16
N PRO A 245 -4.42 16.78 9.38
CA PRO A 245 -3.42 17.83 9.58
C PRO A 245 -2.03 17.41 9.08
N ALA A 246 -1.51 18.17 8.13
CA ALA A 246 -0.16 18.08 7.60
C ALA A 246 0.25 19.44 7.02
N ASP A 247 1.55 19.75 7.04
CA ASP A 247 2.07 20.97 6.42
C ASP A 247 2.11 20.79 4.88
N PRO A 248 1.34 21.59 4.11
CA PRO A 248 1.30 21.49 2.65
C PRO A 248 2.68 21.63 1.97
N GLN A 249 3.62 22.38 2.57
CA GLN A 249 4.96 22.56 2.02
C GLN A 249 5.81 21.28 2.09
N LEU A 250 5.49 20.38 3.01
CA LEU A 250 6.19 19.11 3.14
C LEU A 250 5.69 18.07 2.14
N ILE A 251 4.44 18.15 1.71
CA ILE A 251 3.73 17.10 0.96
C ILE A 251 3.29 17.51 -0.46
N GLU A 252 3.94 18.50 -1.08
CA GLU A 252 3.56 19.07 -2.39
C GLU A 252 3.24 18.02 -3.48
N PHE A 253 4.16 17.10 -3.76
CA PHE A 253 3.91 15.94 -4.62
C PHE A 253 4.36 14.65 -3.93
N VAL A 254 3.41 13.88 -3.36
CA VAL A 254 3.71 12.58 -2.77
C VAL A 254 3.73 11.50 -3.85
N SER A 255 4.93 11.17 -4.32
CA SER A 255 5.16 10.19 -5.40
C SER A 255 5.08 8.74 -4.93
N GLY A 256 5.18 8.50 -3.63
CA GLY A 256 5.11 7.15 -3.06
C GLY A 256 4.56 7.19 -1.64
N MET A 257 3.67 6.26 -1.32
CA MET A 257 3.01 6.15 -0.02
C MET A 257 2.89 4.68 0.39
N LYS A 258 3.14 4.38 1.67
CA LYS A 258 3.00 3.04 2.26
C LYS A 258 2.57 3.13 3.72
N VAL A 259 1.71 2.21 4.15
CA VAL A 259 1.45 1.98 5.57
C VAL A 259 2.37 0.89 6.10
N HIS A 260 3.03 1.18 7.21
CA HIS A 260 3.96 0.27 7.88
C HIS A 260 3.66 0.26 9.38
N LYS A 261 3.63 -0.93 10.00
CA LYS A 261 3.50 -1.03 11.46
C LYS A 261 4.86 -1.09 12.11
N ASN A 262 5.14 -0.13 12.99
CA ASN A 262 6.39 -0.08 13.74
C ASN A 262 6.47 -1.14 14.85
N GLU A 263 7.58 -1.17 15.59
CA GLU A 263 7.80 -2.14 16.68
C GLU A 263 6.82 -1.98 17.85
N ALA A 264 6.33 -0.76 18.10
CA ALA A 264 5.33 -0.47 19.12
C ALA A 264 3.91 -0.89 18.71
N GLY A 265 3.75 -1.42 17.50
CA GLY A 265 2.47 -1.89 17.00
C GLY A 265 1.58 -0.79 16.40
N ILE A 266 2.09 0.42 16.25
CA ILE A 266 1.40 1.58 15.68
C ILE A 266 1.63 1.60 14.17
N GLU A 267 0.55 1.81 13.41
CA GLU A 267 0.66 1.99 11.96
C GLU A 267 1.10 3.43 11.65
N GLU A 268 2.04 3.55 10.74
CA GLU A 268 2.64 4.80 10.30
C GLU A 268 2.47 4.91 8.78
N LEU A 269 2.09 6.10 8.33
CA LEU A 269 2.10 6.46 6.92
C LEU A 269 3.47 6.99 6.54
N TRP A 270 4.16 6.26 5.66
CA TRP A 270 5.44 6.62 5.10
C TRP A 270 5.25 7.19 3.70
N MET A 271 5.84 8.36 3.44
CA MET A 271 5.64 9.10 2.20
C MET A 271 6.98 9.57 1.64
N THR A 272 7.14 9.45 0.32
CA THR A 272 8.18 10.17 -0.42
C THR A 272 7.53 11.38 -1.06
N SER A 273 7.96 12.58 -0.68
CA SER A 273 7.48 13.83 -1.25
C SER A 273 8.60 14.53 -2.02
N ASN A 274 8.24 15.15 -3.14
CA ASN A 274 9.15 15.97 -3.91
C ASN A 274 8.41 17.15 -4.57
N ARG A 275 9.12 17.93 -5.39
CA ARG A 275 8.58 19.07 -6.14
C ARG A 275 8.41 18.78 -7.62
N PHE A 276 7.68 17.71 -7.95
CA PHE A 276 7.54 17.22 -9.33
C PHE A 276 7.04 18.29 -10.31
N GLN A 277 6.18 19.19 -9.88
CA GLN A 277 5.72 20.32 -10.68
C GLN A 277 6.86 21.22 -11.17
N GLN A 278 7.91 21.41 -10.38
CA GLN A 278 9.12 22.14 -10.79
C GLN A 278 10.03 21.28 -11.67
N ILE A 279 10.10 19.97 -11.42
CA ILE A 279 10.84 19.02 -12.27
C ILE A 279 10.24 19.00 -13.68
N ALA A 280 8.91 18.86 -13.80
CA ALA A 280 8.18 18.83 -15.05
C ALA A 280 8.35 20.12 -15.87
N ARG A 281 8.55 21.26 -15.19
CA ARG A 281 8.78 22.57 -15.82
C ARG A 281 10.25 22.91 -16.05
N GLY A 282 11.18 22.10 -15.54
CA GLY A 282 12.62 22.39 -15.58
C GLY A 282 13.03 23.60 -14.72
N THR A 283 12.27 23.91 -13.68
CA THR A 283 12.47 25.09 -12.80
C THR A 283 12.96 24.73 -11.40
N LEU A 284 13.44 23.50 -11.20
CA LEU A 284 13.89 23.01 -9.89
C LEU A 284 15.11 23.78 -9.39
N ASP A 285 15.01 24.39 -8.20
CA ASP A 285 16.13 25.08 -7.53
C ASP A 285 16.83 24.16 -6.54
N PHE A 286 18.10 23.83 -6.80
CA PHE A 286 18.93 23.00 -5.93
C PHE A 286 19.49 23.74 -4.71
N SER A 287 19.23 25.04 -4.55
CA SER A 287 19.52 25.78 -3.32
C SER A 287 18.53 25.46 -2.18
N GLU A 288 17.38 24.86 -2.51
CA GLU A 288 16.31 24.50 -1.59
C GLU A 288 16.17 22.98 -1.36
N VAL A 289 15.39 22.58 -0.35
CA VAL A 289 15.08 21.17 -0.08
C VAL A 289 13.96 20.68 -1.00
N ASN A 290 14.31 19.81 -1.95
CA ASN A 290 13.39 19.33 -2.99
C ASN A 290 12.81 17.94 -2.78
N PHE A 291 13.42 17.11 -1.93
CA PHE A 291 13.05 15.70 -1.74
C PHE A 291 12.96 15.38 -0.26
N ARG A 292 11.92 14.67 0.15
CA ARG A 292 11.63 14.36 1.55
C ARG A 292 11.18 12.91 1.70
N LEU A 293 11.69 12.25 2.74
CA LEU A 293 11.10 11.03 3.28
C LEU A 293 10.38 11.42 4.57
N LEU A 294 9.06 11.22 4.59
CA LEU A 294 8.19 11.66 5.66
C LEU A 294 7.50 10.47 6.30
N ARG A 295 7.12 10.66 7.56
CA ARG A 295 6.41 9.67 8.35
C ARG A 295 5.39 10.35 9.23
N ARG A 296 4.18 9.79 9.29
CA ARG A 296 3.09 10.24 10.17
C ARG A 296 2.43 9.04 10.87
N PRO A 297 2.40 8.97 12.22
CA PRO A 297 1.61 7.98 12.94
C PRO A 297 0.12 8.06 12.58
N LEU A 298 -0.60 6.94 12.65
CA LEU A 298 -2.03 6.84 12.33
C LEU A 298 -2.89 6.54 13.56
N ASP A 299 -2.34 6.48 14.76
CA ASP A 299 -3.05 6.15 16.00
C ASP A 299 -4.14 7.18 16.34
N ASP A 300 -3.92 8.46 16.09
CA ASP A 300 -4.93 9.51 16.28
C ASP A 300 -6.16 9.32 15.37
N ILE A 301 -5.95 8.79 14.16
CA ILE A 301 -6.98 8.49 13.18
C ILE A 301 -7.70 7.17 13.48
N GLN A 302 -6.92 6.12 13.76
CA GLN A 302 -7.40 4.77 13.98
C GLN A 302 -8.17 4.62 15.31
N ASN A 303 -7.81 5.39 16.33
CA ASN A 303 -8.51 5.38 17.62
C ASN A 303 -9.86 6.11 17.55
N GLN A 304 -9.99 7.18 16.76
CA GLN A 304 -11.28 7.88 16.57
C GLN A 304 -12.33 6.98 15.90
N SER A 305 -11.92 6.14 14.95
CA SER A 305 -12.83 5.19 14.28
C SER A 305 -13.45 4.20 15.28
N THR A 306 -12.66 3.74 16.26
CA THR A 306 -13.16 2.81 17.29
C THR A 306 -14.12 3.47 18.28
N SER A 307 -13.95 4.76 18.59
CA SER A 307 -14.88 5.48 19.46
C SER A 307 -16.23 5.73 18.80
N ASP A 308 -16.25 6.05 17.51
CA ASP A 308 -17.49 6.31 16.77
C ASP A 308 -18.33 5.03 16.57
N GLU A 309 -17.69 3.88 16.35
CA GLU A 309 -18.36 2.57 16.33
C GLU A 309 -18.88 2.16 17.72
N SER A 310 -18.12 2.44 18.79
CA SER A 310 -18.59 2.13 20.15
C SER A 310 -19.80 2.98 20.58
N GLN A 311 -19.89 4.22 20.07
CA GLN A 311 -21.03 5.09 20.32
C GLN A 311 -22.26 4.65 19.50
N SER A 312 -22.10 4.28 18.23
CA SER A 312 -23.22 3.79 17.41
C SER A 312 -23.83 2.48 17.93
N VAL A 313 -22.99 1.56 18.45
CA VAL A 313 -23.46 0.33 19.08
C VAL A 313 -24.18 0.61 20.40
N SER A 314 -23.68 1.54 21.23
CA SER A 314 -24.31 1.89 22.51
C SER A 314 -25.69 2.56 22.36
N VAL A 315 -25.89 3.33 21.29
CA VAL A 315 -27.18 3.94 20.93
C VAL A 315 -28.15 2.89 20.40
N SER A 316 -27.67 1.90 19.64
CA SER A 316 -28.53 0.80 19.15
C SER A 316 -28.99 -0.16 20.25
N SER A 317 -28.24 -0.28 21.36
CA SER A 317 -28.59 -1.16 22.47
C SER A 317 -29.50 -0.53 23.55
N SER A 318 -29.89 0.74 23.40
CA SER A 318 -30.69 1.46 24.41
C SER A 318 -32.18 1.62 24.07
N ASP A 319 -32.65 1.19 22.90
CA ASP A 319 -34.05 1.36 22.45
C ASP A 319 -34.90 0.07 22.42
N GLU A 320 -34.40 -1.08 22.87
CA GLU A 320 -35.22 -2.31 23.02
C GLU A 320 -35.45 -2.69 24.49
N SER A 321 -36.17 -1.85 25.26
CA SER A 321 -36.92 -2.34 26.42
C SER A 321 -37.97 -1.34 26.91
N GLN A 322 -39.18 -1.43 26.37
CA GLN A 322 -40.50 -1.07 26.95
C GLN A 322 -41.45 -0.98 25.74
N SER A 323 -42.52 -1.76 25.58
CA SER A 323 -43.55 -2.11 26.56
C SER A 323 -44.51 -3.15 25.96
N ASP A 324 -44.90 -4.15 26.75
CA ASP A 324 -46.09 -4.96 26.52
C ASP A 324 -46.88 -5.04 27.83
N SER A 325 -48.07 -4.42 27.88
CA SER A 325 -49.29 -5.04 28.46
C SER A 325 -50.51 -4.07 28.53
N VAL A 326 -51.54 -4.42 27.73
CA VAL A 326 -52.97 -4.65 28.11
C VAL A 326 -53.95 -3.46 28.35
N SER A 327 -54.82 -3.28 27.33
CA SER A 327 -56.31 -3.20 27.24
C SER A 327 -57.22 -2.15 27.95
N SER A 328 -58.13 -1.61 27.10
CA SER A 328 -59.54 -1.12 27.30
C SER A 328 -59.76 0.10 28.22
N SER A 329 -60.56 1.13 27.90
CA SER A 329 -61.89 1.16 27.24
C SER A 329 -62.29 2.60 26.82
N ASP A 330 -63.19 2.67 25.83
CA ASP A 330 -64.29 3.63 25.59
C ASP A 330 -64.13 5.13 25.26
N GLU A 331 -64.78 5.45 24.12
CA GLU A 331 -65.62 6.60 23.73
C GLU A 331 -65.11 8.06 23.87
N SER A 332 -65.00 8.77 22.73
CA SER A 332 -66.03 9.73 22.27
C SER A 332 -65.62 10.54 21.02
N GLN A 333 -66.49 10.44 20.00
CA GLN A 333 -67.03 11.41 19.04
C GLN A 333 -66.26 12.64 18.49
N SER A 334 -66.60 12.90 17.21
CA SER A 334 -66.59 14.16 16.42
C SER A 334 -65.22 14.63 15.90
N GLU A 335 -65.04 15.13 14.68
CA GLU A 335 -65.94 15.64 13.65
C GLU A 335 -65.22 15.71 12.29
N SER A 336 -66.02 15.84 11.22
CA SER A 336 -65.74 16.24 9.82
C SER A 336 -64.44 17.03 9.52
N GLY A 337 -63.87 17.02 8.32
CA GLY A 337 -64.40 16.65 7.00
C GLY A 337 -63.37 16.91 5.89
N SER A 338 -63.69 16.33 4.74
CA SER A 338 -62.93 16.23 3.50
C SER A 338 -62.95 17.49 2.62
N SER A 339 -61.83 17.78 1.98
CA SER A 339 -61.69 18.34 0.62
C SER A 339 -60.20 18.23 0.27
N SER A 340 -59.69 17.98 -0.93
CA SER A 340 -60.18 17.92 -2.31
C SER A 340 -58.89 17.59 -3.10
N ASP A 341 -58.89 16.52 -3.86
CA ASP A 341 -58.94 16.53 -5.33
C ASP A 341 -57.58 16.48 -6.03
N GLU A 342 -57.63 15.65 -7.06
CA GLU A 342 -56.66 15.34 -8.10
C GLU A 342 -56.20 16.60 -8.85
N SER A 343 -55.00 16.53 -9.42
CA SER A 343 -54.84 16.76 -10.87
C SER A 343 -53.43 16.42 -11.36
N GLN A 344 -53.43 15.62 -12.41
CA GLN A 344 -52.33 15.40 -13.36
C GLN A 344 -52.16 16.61 -14.30
N SER A 345 -51.18 16.48 -15.21
CA SER A 345 -50.79 17.31 -16.37
C SER A 345 -49.78 18.42 -16.06
N ASP A 346 -48.65 18.56 -16.76
CA ASP A 346 -48.17 18.05 -18.06
C ASP A 346 -46.67 17.71 -18.02
#